data_AF-A0A0T9U259-F1
#
_entry.id   AF-A0A0T9U259-F1
#
_cell.length_a   1.000
_cell.length_b   1.000
_cell.length_c   1.000
_cell.angle_alpha   90.00
_cell.angle_beta   90.00
_cell.angle_gamma   90.00
#
_symmetry.space_group_name_H-M   'P 1'
#
loop_
_entity.id
_entity.type
_entity.pdbx_description
1 polymer ?
#
loop_
_entity_poly.entity_id
_entity_poly.type
_entity_poly.pdbx_seq_one_letter_code
_entity_poly.pdbx_strand_id
1 'polypeptide(L)'
;MLSVKMLKDIFNIIKYHFNVVIDQDSLNYQRFLTHMQFFIQRMIESSQIETKDDFIFEQVIREYLGEYRCSMLIWDYIKNLLNITISNDEMLYLIIYLVRLVGSSSDDE
;
A
#
# COMPACT_ATOMS: atom_id res chain seq x y z
N MET A 1 7.92 17.94 5.17
CA MET A 1 7.67 17.71 3.72
C MET A 1 6.39 16.91 3.55
N LEU A 2 5.63 17.17 2.49
CA LEU A 2 4.33 16.52 2.20
C LEU A 2 4.42 14.98 2.20
N SER A 3 5.49 14.43 1.61
CA SER A 3 5.76 12.99 1.53
C SER A 3 5.84 12.29 2.90
N VAL A 4 6.51 12.92 3.88
CA VAL A 4 6.63 12.38 5.25
C VAL A 4 5.27 12.33 5.95
N LYS A 5 4.41 13.33 5.72
CA LYS A 5 3.04 13.35 6.25
C LYS A 5 2.21 12.22 5.63
N MET A 6 2.28 12.08 4.31
CA MET A 6 1.58 11.00 3.60
C MET A 6 1.99 9.62 4.09
N LEU A 7 3.28 9.35 4.28
CA LEU A 7 3.74 8.07 4.83
C LEU A 7 3.15 7.79 6.20
N LYS A 8 3.17 8.79 7.09
CA LYS A 8 2.60 8.65 8.44
C LYS A 8 1.10 8.34 8.37
N ASP A 9 0.36 9.06 7.51
CA ASP A 9 -1.08 8.85 7.33
C ASP A 9 -1.37 7.44 6.77
N ILE A 10 -0.60 6.98 5.79
CA ILE A 10 -0.70 5.63 5.21
C ILE A 10 -0.44 4.55 6.27
N PHE A 11 0.61 4.68 7.07
CA PHE A 11 0.87 3.72 8.15
C PHE A 11 -0.24 3.73 9.21
N ASN A 12 -0.86 4.87 9.48
CA ASN A 12 -2.01 4.93 10.37
C ASN A 12 -3.22 4.20 9.77
N ILE A 13 -3.51 4.38 8.49
CA ILE A 13 -4.58 3.64 7.79
C ILE A 13 -4.37 2.13 7.97
N ILE A 14 -3.15 1.65 7.73
CA ILE A 14 -2.81 0.22 7.88
C ILE A 14 -3.04 -0.26 9.32
N LYS A 15 -2.48 0.46 10.31
CA LYS A 15 -2.61 0.10 11.73
C LYS A 15 -4.06 0.01 12.17
N TYR A 16 -4.89 0.98 11.79
CA TYR A 16 -6.30 1.01 12.17
C TYR A 16 -7.12 -0.04 11.42
N HIS A 17 -6.83 -0.27 10.13
CA HIS A 17 -7.56 -1.25 9.33
C HIS A 17 -7.35 -2.68 9.83
N PHE A 18 -6.11 -3.04 10.17
CA PHE A 18 -5.76 -4.39 10.63
C PHE A 18 -5.73 -4.54 12.15
N ASN A 19 -5.87 -3.45 12.91
CA ASN A 19 -5.71 -3.44 14.36
C ASN A 19 -4.36 -4.05 14.82
N VAL A 20 -3.27 -3.66 14.16
CA VAL A 20 -1.91 -4.18 14.41
C VAL A 20 -0.93 -3.10 14.85
N VAL A 21 0.10 -3.52 15.60
CA VAL A 21 1.30 -2.72 15.83
C VAL A 21 2.35 -3.15 14.81
N ILE A 22 2.80 -2.22 13.97
CA ILE A 22 3.83 -2.48 12.96
C ILE A 22 5.20 -2.43 13.60
N ASP A 23 5.95 -3.52 13.50
CA ASP A 23 7.37 -3.58 13.88
C ASP A 23 8.21 -2.75 12.92
N GLN A 24 8.73 -1.62 13.42
CA GLN A 24 9.53 -0.68 12.63
C GLN A 24 10.99 -1.12 12.45
N ASP A 25 11.43 -2.13 13.19
CA ASP A 25 12.77 -2.71 13.04
C ASP A 25 12.77 -3.89 12.04
N SER A 26 11.59 -4.36 11.65
CA SER A 26 11.43 -5.44 10.67
C SER A 26 11.90 -5.06 9.26
N LEU A 27 12.47 -6.04 8.56
CA LEU A 27 12.84 -5.91 7.15
C LEU A 27 11.62 -5.61 6.25
N ASN A 28 10.45 -6.14 6.62
CA ASN A 28 9.19 -5.91 5.90
C ASN A 28 8.78 -4.44 5.98
N TYR A 29 8.86 -3.83 7.17
CA TYR A 29 8.61 -2.40 7.34
C TYR A 29 9.61 -1.55 6.55
N GLN A 30 10.91 -1.83 6.63
CA GLN A 30 11.93 -1.05 5.92
C GLN A 30 11.73 -1.10 4.39
N ARG A 31 11.38 -2.27 3.85
CA ARG A 31 11.04 -2.44 2.42
C ARG A 31 9.77 -1.69 2.05
N PHE A 32 8.72 -1.80 2.86
CA PHE A 32 7.46 -1.07 2.64
C PHE A 32 7.69 0.44 2.64
N LEU A 33 8.38 0.96 3.66
CA LEU A 33 8.70 2.37 3.83
C LEU A 33 9.44 2.92 2.62
N THR A 34 10.52 2.24 2.21
CA THR A 34 11.34 2.65 1.06
C THR A 34 10.53 2.65 -0.22
N HIS A 35 9.77 1.58 -0.48
CA HIS A 35 8.93 1.48 -1.67
C HIS A 35 7.87 2.58 -1.71
N MET A 36 7.19 2.83 -0.59
CA MET A 36 6.17 3.85 -0.49
C MET A 36 6.73 5.27 -0.63
N GLN A 37 7.95 5.53 -0.13
CA GLN A 37 8.66 6.79 -0.35
C GLN A 37 8.87 7.08 -1.84
N PHE A 38 9.44 6.12 -2.58
CA PHE A 38 9.66 6.28 -4.02
C PHE A 38 8.34 6.36 -4.79
N PHE A 39 7.34 5.58 -4.38
CA PHE A 39 6.02 5.62 -4.99
C PHE A 39 5.38 7.02 -4.83
N ILE A 40 5.33 7.57 -3.62
CA ILE A 40 4.78 8.91 -3.37
C ILE A 40 5.54 9.98 -4.15
N GLN A 41 6.87 9.89 -4.18
CA GLN A 41 7.69 10.82 -4.94
C GLN A 41 7.34 10.78 -6.43
N ARG A 42 7.23 9.59 -7.02
CA ARG A 42 6.85 9.38 -8.42
C ARG A 42 5.45 9.94 -8.73
N MET A 43 4.50 9.78 -7.81
CA MET A 43 3.15 10.32 -7.97
C MET A 43 3.12 11.85 -7.95
N ILE A 44 3.92 12.47 -7.07
CA ILE A 44 4.05 13.94 -7.02
C ILE A 44 4.68 14.49 -8.31
N GLU A 45 5.64 13.76 -8.89
CA GLU A 45 6.37 14.16 -10.09
C GLU A 45 5.61 13.91 -11.42
N SER A 46 4.38 13.37 -11.35
CA SER A 46 3.52 13.05 -12.50
C SER A 46 4.13 12.06 -13.49
N SER A 47 3.98 10.77 -13.18
CA SER A 47 4.00 9.71 -14.20
C SER A 47 2.62 9.05 -14.26
N GLN A 48 1.90 9.23 -15.37
CA GLN A 48 0.82 8.33 -15.76
C GLN A 48 1.46 6.97 -16.08
N ILE A 49 1.04 5.91 -15.40
CA ILE A 49 1.53 4.55 -15.65
C ILE A 49 0.39 3.75 -16.26
N GLU A 50 0.61 3.24 -17.47
CA GLU A 50 -0.34 2.38 -18.15
C GLU A 50 -0.47 1.02 -17.45
N THR A 51 -1.71 0.55 -17.35
CA THR A 51 -2.11 -0.75 -16.83
C THR A 51 -1.73 -1.90 -17.77
N LYS A 52 -1.28 -3.04 -17.21
CA LYS A 52 -1.32 -4.33 -17.89
C LYS A 52 -2.08 -5.40 -17.10
N ASP A 53 -2.73 -6.27 -17.87
CA ASP A 53 -3.28 -7.60 -17.59
C ASP A 53 -3.96 -7.85 -16.22
N ASP A 54 -5.30 -7.93 -16.26
CA ASP A 54 -6.17 -7.97 -15.07
C ASP A 54 -6.24 -9.34 -14.37
N PHE A 55 -5.81 -10.43 -15.02
CA PHE A 55 -6.03 -11.79 -14.49
C PHE A 55 -5.36 -12.04 -13.13
N ILE A 56 -4.11 -11.62 -12.97
CA ILE A 56 -3.36 -11.79 -11.72
C ILE A 56 -3.99 -10.93 -10.61
N PHE A 57 -4.43 -9.73 -10.97
CA PHE A 57 -5.03 -8.79 -10.02
C PHE A 57 -6.32 -9.37 -9.42
N GLU A 58 -7.20 -9.92 -10.25
CA GLU A 58 -8.44 -10.55 -9.77
C GLU A 58 -8.17 -11.73 -8.84
N GLN A 59 -7.15 -12.55 -9.13
CA GLN A 59 -6.78 -13.67 -8.26
C GLN A 59 -6.28 -13.19 -6.90
N VAL A 60 -5.43 -12.16 -6.88
CA VAL A 60 -4.90 -11.59 -5.64
C VAL A 60 -6.00 -10.96 -4.80
N ILE A 61 -6.98 -10.28 -5.42
CA ILE A 61 -8.14 -9.74 -4.69
C ILE A 61 -8.89 -10.86 -3.96
N ARG A 62 -9.14 -11.98 -4.64
CA ARG A 62 -9.88 -13.10 -4.03
C ARG A 62 -9.15 -13.71 -2.84
N GLU A 63 -7.83 -13.81 -2.91
CA GLU A 63 -6.99 -14.40 -1.86
C GLU A 63 -6.78 -13.44 -0.68
N TYR A 64 -6.58 -12.15 -0.95
CA TYR A 64 -6.16 -11.14 0.03
C TYR A 64 -7.17 -9.99 0.14
N LEU A 65 -8.43 -10.35 0.44
CA LEU A 65 -9.52 -9.38 0.52
C LEU A 65 -9.30 -8.29 1.59
N GLY A 66 -8.62 -8.62 2.70
CA GLY A 66 -8.31 -7.67 3.76
C GLY A 66 -7.35 -6.58 3.30
N GLU A 67 -6.27 -7.00 2.66
CA GLU A 67 -5.21 -6.17 2.08
C GLU A 67 -5.70 -5.37 0.89
N TYR A 68 -6.56 -5.96 0.05
CA TYR A 68 -7.24 -5.23 -1.01
C TYR A 68 -8.12 -4.09 -0.47
N ARG A 69 -8.88 -4.34 0.62
CA ARG A 69 -9.68 -3.27 1.23
C ARG A 69 -8.81 -2.17 1.83
N CYS A 70 -7.70 -2.53 2.48
CA CYS A 70 -6.75 -1.55 2.99
C CYS A 70 -6.09 -0.75 1.86
N SER A 71 -5.72 -1.40 0.75
CA SER A 71 -5.10 -0.71 -0.39
C SER A 71 -6.07 0.28 -1.05
N MET A 72 -7.37 -0.04 -1.13
CA MET A 72 -8.39 0.91 -1.56
C MET A 72 -8.46 2.16 -0.67
N LEU A 73 -8.44 2.00 0.66
CA LEU A 73 -8.45 3.14 1.59
C LEU A 73 -7.22 4.05 1.41
N ILE A 74 -6.05 3.45 1.23
CA ILE A 74 -4.81 4.17 0.94
C ILE A 74 -4.93 4.93 -0.38
N TRP A 75 -5.52 4.32 -1.42
CA TRP A 75 -5.71 4.98 -2.69
C TRP A 75 -6.69 6.13 -2.65
N ASP A 76 -7.83 5.97 -1.98
CA ASP A 76 -8.78 7.06 -1.83
C ASP A 76 -8.13 8.25 -1.12
N TYR A 77 -7.30 8.00 -0.09
CA TYR A 77 -6.51 9.04 0.55
C TYR A 77 -5.55 9.75 -0.44
N ILE A 78 -4.75 8.98 -1.19
CA ILE A 78 -3.76 9.55 -2.13
C ILE A 78 -4.44 10.30 -3.27
N LYS A 79 -5.51 9.74 -3.84
CA LYS A 79 -6.31 10.34 -4.92
C LYS A 79 -6.90 11.68 -4.48
N ASN A 80 -7.48 11.74 -3.28
CA ASN A 80 -8.05 12.97 -2.75
C ASN A 80 -7.00 14.06 -2.51
N LEU A 81 -5.75 13.67 -2.22
CA LEU A 81 -4.67 14.61 -1.95
C LEU A 81 -3.94 15.10 -3.21
N LEU A 82 -3.73 14.22 -4.19
CA LEU A 82 -2.90 14.49 -5.37
C LEU A 82 -3.70 14.60 -6.68
N ASN A 83 -4.98 14.26 -6.68
CA ASN A 83 -5.85 14.24 -7.86
C ASN A 83 -5.31 13.37 -9.01
N ILE A 84 -4.85 12.16 -8.68
CA ILE A 84 -4.24 11.21 -9.62
C ILE A 84 -5.10 9.96 -9.82
N THR A 85 -4.84 9.24 -10.92
CA THR A 85 -5.38 7.92 -11.21
C THR A 85 -4.33 6.85 -10.94
N ILE A 86 -4.77 5.66 -10.51
CA ILE A 86 -3.90 4.53 -10.19
C ILE A 86 -4.15 3.38 -11.16
N SER A 87 -3.10 2.62 -11.49
CA SER A 87 -3.20 1.37 -12.25
C SER A 87 -3.47 0.17 -11.35
N ASN A 88 -4.03 -0.91 -11.91
CA ASN A 88 -4.16 -2.20 -11.24
C ASN A 88 -2.80 -2.76 -10.79
N ASP A 89 -1.71 -2.46 -11.50
CA ASP A 89 -0.36 -2.87 -11.12
C ASP A 89 0.10 -2.26 -9.79
N GLU A 90 -0.06 -0.94 -9.61
CA GLU A 90 0.31 -0.29 -8.34
C GLU A 90 -0.57 -0.76 -7.19
N MET A 91 -1.84 -1.00 -7.49
CA MET A 91 -2.79 -1.65 -6.60
C MET A 91 -2.30 -3.03 -6.15
N LEU A 92 -1.92 -3.89 -7.10
CA LEU A 92 -1.38 -5.22 -6.88
C LEU A 92 -0.10 -5.18 -6.05
N TYR A 93 0.84 -4.29 -6.38
CA TYR A 93 2.06 -4.10 -5.60
C TYR A 93 1.75 -3.74 -4.16
N LEU A 94 0.86 -2.77 -3.93
CA LEU A 94 0.48 -2.36 -2.59
C LEU A 94 -0.11 -3.53 -1.79
N ILE A 95 -0.98 -4.34 -2.39
CA ILE A 95 -1.55 -5.53 -1.74
C ILE A 95 -0.44 -6.49 -1.32
N ILE A 96 0.49 -6.84 -2.22
CA ILE A 96 1.60 -7.76 -1.91
C ILE A 96 2.45 -7.25 -0.75
N TYR A 97 2.70 -5.94 -0.70
CA TYR A 97 3.46 -5.32 0.37
C TYR A 97 2.68 -5.31 1.70
N LEU A 98 1.37 -5.11 1.68
CA LEU A 98 0.50 -5.20 2.85
C LEU A 98 0.46 -6.63 3.40
N VAL A 99 0.34 -7.65 2.54
CA VAL A 99 0.37 -9.06 2.94
C VAL A 99 1.66 -9.37 3.70
N ARG A 100 2.81 -8.90 3.22
CA ARG A 100 4.10 -9.13 3.91
C ARG A 100 4.21 -8.34 5.21
N LEU A 101 3.68 -7.11 5.24
CA LEU A 101 3.76 -6.23 6.38
C LEU A 101 2.88 -6.73 7.55
N VAL A 102 1.70 -7.26 7.25
CA VAL A 102 0.70 -7.69 8.24
C VAL A 102 0.79 -9.19 8.51
N GLY A 103 0.98 -10.01 7.48
CA GLY A 103 1.03 -11.48 7.62
C GLY A 103 2.22 -12.00 8.44
N SER A 104 3.25 -11.17 8.66
CA SER A 104 4.33 -11.51 9.60
C SER A 104 3.96 -11.31 11.08
N SER A 105 2.74 -10.86 11.38
CA SER A 105 2.22 -10.71 12.74
C SER A 105 1.18 -11.77 13.15
N SER A 106 0.85 -12.71 12.25
CA SER A 106 -0.20 -13.72 12.44
C SER A 106 0.33 -15.16 12.62
N ASP A 107 1.63 -15.34 12.85
CA ASP A 107 2.24 -16.64 13.18
C ASP A 107 2.37 -16.89 14.70
N ASP A 108 1.77 -16.04 15.54
CA ASP A 108 1.71 -16.22 17.00
C ASP A 108 0.25 -16.44 17.48
N GLU A 109 -0.39 -17.53 17.04
CA GLU A 109 -1.50 -18.20 17.76
C GLU A 109 -1.37 -19.73 17.70
#